data_AF-A0AAV9K672-F1
#
_entry.id   AF-A0AAV9K672-F1
#
_cell.length_a   1.000
_cell.length_b   1.000
_cell.length_c   1.000
_cell.angle_alpha   90.00
_cell.angle_beta   90.00
_cell.angle_gamma   90.00
#
_symmetry.space_group_name_H-M   'P 1'
#
loop_
_entity.id
_entity.type
_entity.pdbx_description
1 polymer ?
#
loop_
_entity_poly.entity_id
_entity_poly.type
_entity_poly.pdbx_seq_one_letter_code
_entity_poly.pdbx_strand_id
1 'polypeptide(L)'
;MPLGTAIHNIEITLGKGGQLARAVIGQVGNVVVNHKSLGRAGSKRWLGKRPVVRGVVMNPVDHPHGGGEGRAPIGRKKPTTPWGYPALGRRSRKRNKYSDNLILRRRSK
;
A
#
# COMPACT_ATOMS: atom_id res chain seq x y z
N MET A 1 0.02 31.37 -6.30
CA MET A 1 0.18 30.94 -4.89
C MET A 1 1.62 31.23 -4.47
N PRO A 2 1.87 31.80 -3.28
CA PRO A 2 3.23 32.05 -2.81
C PRO A 2 3.97 30.73 -2.57
N LEU A 3 5.29 30.74 -2.75
CA LEU A 3 6.15 29.60 -2.43
C LEU A 3 6.01 29.26 -0.93
N GLY A 4 6.02 27.97 -0.60
CA GLY A 4 5.87 27.49 0.79
C GLY A 4 4.42 27.24 1.24
N THR A 5 3.43 27.47 0.38
CA THR A 5 2.02 27.19 0.71
C THR A 5 1.73 25.68 0.77
N ALA A 6 1.03 25.22 1.80
CA ALA A 6 0.47 23.87 1.87
C ALA A 6 -0.78 23.77 0.96
N ILE A 7 -0.65 23.01 -0.12
CA ILE A 7 -1.69 22.83 -1.13
C ILE A 7 -2.18 21.39 -1.12
N HIS A 8 -3.46 21.20 -1.37
CA HIS A 8 -4.05 19.89 -1.49
C HIS A 8 -5.08 19.89 -2.67
N ASN A 9 -5.65 18.74 -3.06
CA ASN A 9 -6.59 18.55 -4.20
C ASN A 9 -6.02 19.04 -5.54
N ILE A 10 -4.81 18.60 -5.83
CA ILE A 10 -4.08 18.98 -7.04
C ILE A 10 -4.57 18.13 -8.21
N GLU A 11 -4.93 18.80 -9.31
CA GLU A 11 -5.22 18.15 -10.60
C GLU A 11 -3.91 17.80 -11.31
N ILE A 12 -3.79 16.55 -11.78
CA ILE A 12 -2.66 16.14 -12.64
C ILE A 12 -2.92 16.49 -14.10
N THR A 13 -4.19 16.47 -14.51
CA THR A 13 -4.66 16.78 -15.86
C THR A 13 -5.88 17.69 -15.74
N LEU A 14 -5.86 18.78 -16.50
CA LEU A 14 -6.90 19.81 -16.50
C LEU A 14 -8.29 19.20 -16.68
N GLY A 15 -9.24 19.58 -15.82
CA GLY A 15 -10.66 19.23 -15.94
C GLY A 15 -11.02 17.81 -15.51
N LYS A 16 -10.07 17.05 -14.93
CA LYS A 16 -10.35 15.71 -14.36
C LYS A 16 -10.64 15.72 -12.85
N GLY A 17 -10.64 16.89 -12.22
CA GLY A 17 -10.74 17.03 -10.77
C GLY A 17 -9.44 16.70 -10.04
N GLY A 18 -9.37 17.08 -8.76
CA GLY A 18 -8.18 16.88 -7.94
C GLY A 18 -7.94 15.42 -7.59
N GLN A 19 -6.72 14.95 -7.84
CA GLN A 19 -6.32 13.54 -7.72
C GLN A 19 -5.34 13.33 -6.57
N LEU A 20 -4.49 14.32 -6.30
CA LEU A 20 -3.50 14.28 -5.24
C LEU A 20 -3.99 15.08 -4.03
N ALA A 21 -3.79 14.52 -2.83
CA ALA A 21 -4.12 15.16 -1.56
C ALA A 21 -5.57 15.72 -1.47
N ARG A 22 -6.57 14.91 -1.83
CA ARG A 22 -8.04 15.15 -1.99
C ARG A 22 -8.84 16.26 -1.20
N ALA A 23 -8.34 17.45 -0.86
CA ALA A 23 -9.16 18.64 -0.47
C ALA A 23 -8.48 20.00 -0.86
N VAL A 24 -9.10 21.19 -0.79
CA VAL A 24 -8.72 22.32 -1.68
C VAL A 24 -7.59 23.28 -1.19
N ILE A 25 -7.61 23.83 0.04
CA ILE A 25 -6.54 24.72 0.59
C ILE A 25 -6.34 24.48 2.09
N GLY A 26 -5.09 24.26 2.56
CA GLY A 26 -4.77 23.89 3.95
C GLY A 26 -4.44 22.41 4.17
N GLN A 27 -4.61 21.89 5.39
CA GLN A 27 -4.47 20.46 5.72
C GLN A 27 -5.84 19.78 5.71
N VAL A 28 -5.92 18.53 5.25
CA VAL A 28 -7.13 17.72 5.38
C VAL A 28 -7.48 17.56 6.87
N GLY A 29 -8.72 17.85 7.26
CA GLY A 29 -9.21 17.70 8.63
C GLY A 29 -9.20 16.24 9.14
N ASN A 30 -9.49 16.05 10.44
CA ASN A 30 -9.49 14.74 11.11
C ASN A 30 -8.10 14.05 11.16
N VAL A 31 -7.07 14.81 11.56
CA VAL A 31 -5.68 14.34 11.66
C VAL A 31 -5.52 13.17 12.63
N VAL A 32 -6.34 13.11 13.68
CA VAL A 32 -6.30 12.08 14.74
C VAL A 32 -6.96 10.76 14.37
N VAL A 33 -7.48 10.60 13.14
CA VAL A 33 -8.19 9.39 12.71
C VAL A 33 -7.36 8.10 12.91
N ASN A 34 -6.04 8.20 12.75
CA ASN A 34 -5.12 7.07 12.90
C ASN A 34 -4.89 6.66 14.36
N HIS A 35 -5.28 7.49 15.35
CA HIS A 35 -5.18 7.14 16.77
C HIS A 35 -6.33 6.26 17.25
N LYS A 36 -7.35 6.02 16.41
CA LYS A 36 -8.49 5.17 16.74
C LYS A 36 -8.11 3.69 16.61
N SER A 37 -8.20 2.93 17.70
CA SER A 37 -8.19 1.47 17.65
C SER A 37 -9.57 0.93 17.28
N LEU A 38 -9.63 -0.05 16.37
CA LEU A 38 -10.90 -0.67 15.95
C LEU A 38 -11.54 -1.54 17.04
N GLY A 39 -10.77 -1.92 18.07
CA GLY A 39 -11.20 -2.62 19.29
C GLY A 39 -11.60 -4.09 19.10
N ARG A 40 -12.37 -4.42 18.07
CA ARG A 40 -12.90 -5.77 17.80
C ARG A 40 -12.77 -6.17 16.34
N ALA A 41 -12.70 -7.47 16.08
CA ALA A 41 -12.62 -8.03 14.73
C ALA A 41 -13.79 -7.61 13.83
N GLY A 42 -15.01 -7.55 14.38
CA GLY A 42 -16.23 -7.15 13.66
C GLY A 42 -16.19 -5.74 13.08
N SER A 43 -15.54 -4.78 13.76
CA SER A 43 -15.38 -3.40 13.27
C SER A 43 -14.64 -3.34 11.93
N LYS A 44 -13.77 -4.32 11.65
CA LYS A 44 -13.07 -4.43 10.36
C LYS A 44 -14.01 -4.82 9.22
N ARG A 45 -15.04 -5.61 9.52
CA ARG A 45 -16.06 -6.05 8.56
C ARG A 45 -16.97 -4.90 8.15
N TRP A 46 -17.26 -3.97 9.07
CA TRP A 46 -18.03 -2.75 8.76
C TRP A 46 -17.33 -1.85 7.72
N LEU A 47 -15.99 -1.92 7.65
CA LEU A 47 -15.19 -1.24 6.62
C LEU A 47 -15.12 -2.03 5.29
N GLY A 48 -15.89 -3.12 5.14
CA GLY A 48 -15.88 -3.99 3.96
C GLY A 48 -14.63 -4.89 3.84
N LYS A 49 -13.78 -4.96 4.87
CA LYS A 49 -12.53 -5.74 4.83
C LYS A 49 -12.72 -7.13 5.45
N ARG A 50 -12.46 -8.18 4.66
CA ARG A 50 -12.57 -9.59 5.07
C ARG A 50 -11.30 -10.08 5.79
N PRO A 51 -11.38 -11.18 6.56
CA PRO A 51 -10.18 -11.84 7.11
C PRO A 51 -9.21 -12.27 6.00
N VAL A 52 -7.91 -12.23 6.30
CA VAL A 52 -6.83 -12.66 5.39
C VAL A 52 -6.02 -13.75 6.07
N VAL A 53 -5.77 -14.85 5.35
CA VAL A 53 -5.00 -15.99 5.86
C VAL A 53 -3.52 -15.81 5.52
N ARG A 54 -2.62 -16.20 6.42
CA ARG A 54 -1.17 -16.15 6.20
C ARG A 54 -0.74 -17.28 5.28
N GLY A 55 0.10 -16.98 4.28
CA GLY A 55 0.58 -17.97 3.30
C GLY A 55 1.36 -19.16 3.89
N VAL A 56 1.99 -18.98 5.05
CA VAL A 56 2.71 -20.07 5.75
C VAL A 56 1.78 -21.18 6.29
N VAL A 57 0.51 -20.86 6.46
CA VAL A 57 -0.50 -21.80 6.99
C VAL A 57 -1.13 -22.64 5.88
N MET A 58 -0.93 -22.23 4.61
CA MET A 58 -1.58 -22.86 3.46
C MET A 58 -0.84 -24.12 3.00
N ASN A 59 -1.40 -24.85 2.03
CA ASN A 59 -0.70 -25.95 1.39
C ASN A 59 0.37 -25.44 0.39
N PRO A 60 1.39 -26.24 0.04
CA PRO A 60 2.40 -25.87 -0.96
C PRO A 60 1.84 -25.46 -2.34
N VAL A 61 0.68 -26.01 -2.72
CA VAL A 61 -0.03 -25.68 -3.97
C VAL A 61 -0.64 -24.28 -3.96
N ASP A 62 -1.08 -23.80 -2.80
CA ASP A 62 -1.82 -22.55 -2.65
C ASP A 62 -0.92 -21.34 -2.42
N HIS A 63 0.19 -21.55 -1.70
CA HIS A 63 1.15 -20.49 -1.41
C HIS A 63 2.57 -21.01 -1.44
N PRO A 64 3.53 -20.24 -1.98
CA PRO A 64 4.91 -20.68 -2.01
C PRO A 64 5.62 -20.78 -0.65
N HIS A 65 4.93 -20.50 0.46
CA HIS A 65 5.41 -20.68 1.83
C HIS A 65 4.62 -21.77 2.57
N GLY A 66 3.69 -22.42 1.89
CA GLY A 66 2.80 -23.40 2.48
C GLY A 66 3.48 -24.76 2.66
N GLY A 67 2.89 -25.57 3.53
CA GLY A 67 3.38 -26.90 3.90
C GLY A 67 4.54 -26.91 4.89
N GLY A 68 5.12 -28.10 5.07
CA GLY A 68 6.06 -28.41 6.15
C GLY A 68 5.35 -28.97 7.39
N GLU A 69 6.09 -29.72 8.20
CA GLU A 69 5.57 -30.30 9.44
C GLU A 69 5.42 -29.21 10.52
N GLY A 70 4.26 -29.17 11.17
CA GLY A 70 3.98 -28.20 12.22
C GLY A 70 4.03 -26.75 11.74
N ARG A 71 4.80 -25.90 12.44
CA ARG A 71 5.00 -24.49 12.06
C ARG A 71 6.26 -24.35 11.24
N ALA A 72 6.10 -24.18 9.93
CA ALA A 72 7.24 -24.04 9.02
C ALA A 72 7.83 -22.61 9.00
N PRO A 73 9.16 -22.45 8.88
CA PRO A 73 9.77 -21.21 8.44
C PRO A 73 9.50 -20.98 6.94
N ILE A 74 9.84 -19.80 6.41
CA ILE A 74 9.60 -19.45 4.98
C ILE A 74 10.31 -20.40 4.00
N GLY A 75 11.44 -21.00 4.39
CA GLY A 75 12.16 -22.00 3.58
C GLY A 75 12.74 -21.49 2.26
N ARG A 76 12.79 -20.16 2.05
CA ARG A 76 13.26 -19.52 0.79
C ARG A 76 14.17 -18.33 1.08
N LYS A 77 15.06 -18.02 0.13
CA LYS A 77 16.01 -16.89 0.21
C LYS A 77 15.33 -15.53 0.43
N LYS A 78 14.12 -15.34 -0.08
CA LYS A 78 13.32 -14.11 0.09
C LYS A 78 11.85 -14.47 0.31
N PRO A 79 11.10 -13.71 1.12
CA PRO A 79 9.64 -13.85 1.18
C PRO A 79 9.00 -13.56 -0.18
N THR A 80 8.04 -14.39 -0.56
CA THR A 80 7.34 -14.35 -1.84
C THR A 80 5.86 -14.04 -1.69
N THR A 81 5.29 -13.41 -2.71
CA THR A 81 3.84 -13.27 -2.91
C THR A 81 3.23 -14.64 -3.27
N PRO A 82 1.90 -14.81 -3.21
CA PRO A 82 1.23 -16.03 -3.69
C PRO A 82 1.63 -16.42 -5.12
N TRP A 83 1.92 -15.44 -5.98
CA TRP A 83 2.36 -15.65 -7.37
C TRP A 83 3.88 -15.76 -7.56
N GLY A 84 4.65 -15.98 -6.48
CA GLY A 84 6.09 -16.24 -6.56
C GLY A 84 7.02 -15.02 -6.69
N TYR A 85 6.51 -13.80 -6.86
CA TYR A 85 7.36 -12.61 -6.87
C TYR A 85 7.91 -12.27 -5.47
N PRO A 86 9.12 -11.68 -5.35
CA PRO A 86 9.63 -11.21 -4.06
C PRO A 86 8.72 -10.13 -3.45
N ALA A 87 8.31 -10.33 -2.20
CA ALA A 87 7.42 -9.41 -1.47
C ALA A 87 8.15 -8.20 -0.89
N LEU A 88 9.47 -8.31 -0.68
CA LEU A 88 10.30 -7.27 -0.07
C LEU A 88 11.37 -6.76 -1.04
N GLY A 89 11.60 -5.45 -1.01
CA GLY A 89 12.71 -4.78 -1.71
C GLY A 89 12.62 -4.68 -3.24
N ARG A 90 11.75 -5.47 -3.89
CA ARG A 90 11.55 -5.39 -5.35
C ARG A 90 10.78 -4.12 -5.71
N ARG A 91 11.38 -3.26 -6.55
CA ARG A 91 10.70 -2.09 -7.13
C ARG A 91 9.71 -2.54 -8.20
N SER A 92 8.45 -2.15 -8.06
CA SER A 92 7.36 -2.50 -9.01
C SER A 92 7.05 -1.41 -10.04
N ARG A 93 7.66 -0.21 -9.95
CA ARG A 93 7.46 0.85 -10.94
C ARG A 93 8.06 0.42 -12.29
N LYS A 94 7.27 0.53 -13.37
CA LYS A 94 7.73 0.32 -14.76
C LYS A 94 8.86 1.29 -15.09
N ARG A 95 9.95 0.81 -15.70
CA ARG A 95 11.20 1.57 -15.92
C ARG A 95 11.07 2.74 -16.90
N ASN A 96 10.16 2.63 -17.88
CA ASN A 96 9.98 3.61 -18.96
C ASN A 96 8.52 4.08 -18.99
N LYS A 97 8.03 4.61 -17.87
CA LYS A 97 6.68 5.18 -17.80
C LYS A 97 6.74 6.63 -18.28
N TYR A 98 5.74 7.09 -19.02
CA TYR A 98 5.64 8.47 -19.53
C TYR A 98 5.85 9.57 -18.45
N SER A 99 5.55 9.26 -17.19
CA SER A 99 5.68 10.20 -16.06
C SER A 99 7.06 10.19 -15.41
N ASP A 100 8.01 9.39 -15.87
CA ASP A 100 9.36 9.34 -15.28
C ASP A 100 10.10 10.67 -15.40
N ASN A 101 9.91 11.39 -16.51
CA ASN A 101 10.50 12.73 -16.73
C ASN A 101 9.98 13.80 -15.76
N LEU A 102 8.78 13.61 -15.19
CA LEU A 102 8.15 14.57 -14.27
C LEU A 102 8.54 14.35 -12.80
N ILE A 103 9.30 13.29 -12.49
CA ILE A 103 9.67 12.93 -11.11
C ILE A 103 11.12 13.30 -10.86
N LEU A 104 11.33 14.36 -10.09
CA LEU A 104 12.67 14.86 -9.75
C LEU A 104 13.39 13.98 -8.72
N ARG A 105 12.67 13.50 -7.70
CA ARG A 105 13.25 12.70 -6.61
C ARG A 105 12.28 11.63 -6.14
N ARG A 106 12.82 10.46 -5.79
CA ARG A 106 12.04 9.39 -5.16
C ARG A 106 11.76 9.71 -3.70
N ARG A 107 10.61 9.28 -3.20
CA ARG A 107 10.27 9.37 -1.78
C ARG A 107 11.24 8.49 -0.97
N SER A 108 11.94 9.09 -0.01
CA SER A 108 12.65 8.33 1.03
C SER A 108 11.62 7.67 1.94
N LYS A 109 11.85 6.40 2.26
CA LYS A 109 11.10 5.71 3.32
C LYS A 109 11.73 6.02 4.66
#